data_AF-A0A090TR62-F1
#
_entry.id   AF-A0A090TR62-F1
#
_cell.length_a   1.000
_cell.length_b   1.000
_cell.length_c   1.000
_cell.angle_alpha   90.00
_cell.angle_beta   90.00
_cell.angle_gamma   90.00
#
_symmetry.space_group_name_H-M   'P 1'
#
loop_
_entity.id
_entity.type
_entity.pdbx_description
1 polymer ?
#
loop_
_entity_poly.entity_id
_entity_poly.type
_entity_poly.pdbx_seq_one_letter_code
_entity_poly.pdbx_strand_id
1 'polypeptide(L)'
;MILFSTTHITYELTKQDGLREAADFLSYSFHGGTDLEPVLEKSIDLMQSDTYRNADMVVISDFIAPEQSEELVGKVEDLKSRKNRFHAINLSKYGNPSLMSMFDHCWSYHPTLVGRLMKAW
;
A
#
# COMPACT_ATOMS: atom_id res chain seq x y z
N MET A 1 -3.49 -11.26 1.74
CA MET A 1 -3.76 -9.82 1.55
C MET A 1 -3.75 -9.20 2.93
N ILE A 2 -2.88 -8.24 3.17
CA ILE A 2 -2.77 -7.53 4.45
C ILE A 2 -3.25 -6.11 4.21
N LEU A 3 -4.13 -5.61 5.07
CA LEU A 3 -4.65 -4.24 5.03
C LEU A 3 -4.12 -3.48 6.26
N PHE A 4 -3.94 -2.16 6.17
CA PHE A 4 -3.40 -1.34 7.26
C PHE A 4 -3.99 0.08 7.29
N SER A 5 -3.98 0.72 8.47
CA SER A 5 -4.33 2.12 8.70
C SER A 5 -3.59 2.69 9.93
N THR A 6 -3.84 3.96 10.29
CA THR A 6 -3.16 4.78 11.31
C THR A 6 -3.07 4.14 12.70
N THR A 7 -3.97 3.21 13.01
CA THR A 7 -3.80 2.19 14.04
C THR A 7 -3.64 0.86 13.33
N HIS A 8 -2.46 0.23 13.44
CA HIS A 8 -2.11 -0.98 12.67
C HIS A 8 -3.04 -2.15 13.00
N ILE A 9 -3.94 -2.51 12.08
CA ILE A 9 -4.76 -3.72 12.18
C ILE A 9 -4.41 -4.63 11.02
N THR A 10 -3.79 -5.78 11.30
CA THR A 10 -3.45 -6.80 10.30
C THR A 10 -4.59 -7.82 10.17
N TYR A 11 -5.11 -8.01 8.96
CA TYR A 11 -6.04 -9.10 8.64
C TYR A 11 -5.39 -10.12 7.73
N GLU A 12 -5.59 -11.40 8.03
CA GLU A 12 -5.14 -12.51 7.19
C GLU A 12 -6.35 -13.18 6.54
N LEU A 13 -6.56 -12.90 5.25
CA LEU A 13 -7.70 -13.41 4.49
C LEU A 13 -7.52 -14.85 3.97
N THR A 14 -7.05 -15.77 4.80
CA THR A 14 -6.82 -17.18 4.43
C THR A 14 -7.99 -18.10 4.79
N LYS A 15 -8.99 -17.60 5.51
CA LYS A 15 -10.16 -18.36 5.98
C LYS A 15 -11.35 -18.27 5.03
N GLN A 16 -12.28 -19.22 5.11
CA GLN A 16 -13.50 -19.25 4.29
C GLN A 16 -14.35 -17.97 4.42
N ASP A 17 -14.29 -17.29 5.57
CA ASP A 17 -15.00 -16.04 5.83
C ASP A 17 -14.19 -14.78 5.48
N GLY A 18 -13.01 -14.90 4.86
CA GLY A 18 -12.09 -13.78 4.62
C GLY A 18 -12.69 -12.62 3.80
N LEU A 19 -13.63 -12.89 2.89
CA LEU A 19 -14.31 -11.83 2.15
C LEU A 19 -15.19 -10.96 3.05
N ARG A 20 -15.82 -11.55 4.07
CA ARG A 20 -16.64 -10.82 5.03
C ARG A 20 -15.77 -9.98 5.96
N GLU A 21 -14.67 -10.55 6.46
CA GLU A 21 -13.70 -9.81 7.28
C GLU A 21 -13.08 -8.63 6.50
N ALA A 22 -12.82 -8.80 5.21
CA ALA A 22 -12.37 -7.71 4.34
C ALA A 22 -13.42 -6.61 4.17
N ALA A 23 -14.69 -6.99 4.01
CA ALA A 23 -15.79 -6.03 3.90
C ALA A 23 -16.00 -5.24 5.20
N ASP A 24 -15.96 -5.93 6.34
CA ASP A 24 -16.03 -5.31 7.66
C ASP A 24 -14.84 -4.37 7.86
N PHE A 25 -13.63 -4.75 7.45
CA PHE A 25 -12.45 -3.88 7.49
C PHE A 25 -12.61 -2.60 6.67
N LEU A 26 -13.06 -2.72 5.41
CA LEU A 26 -13.27 -1.58 4.52
C LEU A 26 -14.37 -0.63 4.99
N SER A 27 -15.25 -1.08 5.91
CA SER A 27 -16.28 -0.26 6.53
C SER A 27 -15.77 0.65 7.65
N TYR A 28 -14.57 0.39 8.19
CA TYR A 28 -13.99 1.25 9.21
C TYR A 28 -13.61 2.62 8.63
N SER A 29 -13.97 3.67 9.36
CA SER A 29 -13.59 5.05 9.04
C SER A 29 -12.36 5.43 9.87
N PHE A 30 -11.22 5.60 9.22
CA PHE A 30 -9.97 5.94 9.88
C PHE A 30 -9.79 7.46 9.94
N HIS A 31 -9.55 8.00 11.14
CA HIS A 31 -9.40 9.42 11.39
C HIS A 31 -7.97 9.67 11.90
N GLY A 32 -7.07 10.07 11.02
CA GLY A 32 -5.67 10.39 11.35
C GLY A 32 -4.88 10.68 10.07
N GLY A 33 -3.81 11.48 10.15
CA GLY A 33 -2.91 11.71 9.02
C GLY A 33 -2.26 10.42 8.53
N THR A 34 -1.72 10.44 7.32
CA THR A 34 -1.22 9.23 6.65
C THR A 34 0.21 8.91 7.11
N ASP A 35 0.37 8.10 8.16
CA ASP A 35 1.67 7.55 8.59
C ASP A 35 1.90 6.15 7.96
N LEU A 36 2.66 6.11 6.86
CA LEU A 36 2.92 4.89 6.10
C LEU A 36 4.07 4.05 6.66
N GLU A 37 5.03 4.66 7.34
CA GLU A 37 6.31 4.03 7.64
C GLU A 37 6.16 2.76 8.50
N PRO A 38 5.50 2.80 9.67
CA PRO A 38 5.38 1.59 10.50
C PRO A 38 4.49 0.50 9.85
N VAL A 39 3.62 0.87 8.92
CA VAL A 39 2.83 -0.08 8.11
C VAL A 39 3.73 -0.79 7.10
N LEU A 40 4.57 -0.04 6.40
CA LEU A 40 5.51 -0.56 5.42
C LEU A 40 6.55 -1.45 6.11
N GLU A 41 7.12 -1.02 7.24
CA GLU A 41 8.06 -1.83 8.05
C GLU A 41 7.44 -3.18 8.40
N LYS A 42 6.24 -3.18 8.99
CA LYS A 42 5.57 -4.41 9.39
C LYS A 42 5.30 -5.35 8.21
N SER A 43 4.97 -4.78 7.06
CA SER A 43 4.70 -5.54 5.84
C SER A 43 5.97 -6.14 5.25
N ILE A 44 7.06 -5.38 5.24
CA ILE A 44 8.39 -5.82 4.80
C ILE A 44 8.89 -6.97 5.69
N ASP A 45 8.75 -6.86 7.01
CA ASP A 45 9.12 -7.93 7.95
C ASP A 45 8.39 -9.23 7.64
N LEU A 46 7.09 -9.14 7.30
CA LEU A 46 6.30 -10.31 6.90
C LEU A 46 6.81 -10.89 5.57
N MET A 47 7.10 -10.05 4.58
CA MET A 47 7.66 -10.48 3.28
C MET A 47 9.07 -11.07 3.40
N GLN A 48 9.82 -10.73 4.44
CA GLN A 48 11.11 -11.36 4.75
C GLN A 48 10.96 -12.75 5.38
N SER A 49 9.79 -13.08 5.94
CA SER A 49 9.49 -14.41 6.46
C SER A 49 9.24 -15.44 5.35
N ASP A 50 9.43 -16.73 5.64
CA ASP A 50 9.18 -17.80 4.66
C ASP A 50 7.72 -17.88 4.18
N THR A 51 6.77 -17.44 5.02
CA THR A 51 5.33 -17.49 4.70
C THR A 51 4.96 -16.56 3.55
N TYR A 52 5.60 -15.38 3.46
CA TYR A 52 5.27 -14.36 2.47
C TYR A 52 6.48 -13.99 1.59
N ARG A 53 7.48 -14.86 1.51
CA ARG A 53 8.76 -14.62 0.81
C ARG A 53 8.64 -14.20 -0.65
N ASN A 54 7.57 -14.62 -1.31
CA ASN A 54 7.29 -14.34 -2.73
C ASN A 54 6.02 -13.49 -2.90
N ALA A 55 5.57 -12.81 -1.85
CA ALA A 55 4.36 -12.00 -1.91
C ALA A 55 4.63 -10.66 -2.60
N ASP A 56 3.62 -10.12 -3.26
CA ASP A 56 3.63 -8.75 -3.74
C ASP A 56 2.87 -7.85 -2.75
N MET A 57 3.31 -6.60 -2.63
CA MET A 57 2.65 -5.57 -1.82
C MET A 57 1.81 -4.65 -2.69
N VAL A 58 0.57 -4.37 -2.27
CA VAL A 58 -0.27 -3.33 -2.87
C VAL A 58 -0.69 -2.35 -1.77
N VAL A 59 -0.36 -1.07 -1.93
CA VAL A 59 -0.75 0.02 -1.04
C VAL A 59 -1.84 0.85 -1.70
N ILE A 60 -2.94 1.07 -1.00
CA ILE A 60 -4.07 1.90 -1.44
C ILE A 60 -4.15 3.10 -0.51
N SER A 61 -3.85 4.30 -1.01
CA SER A 61 -3.79 5.52 -0.20
C SER A 61 -3.94 6.78 -1.07
N ASP A 62 -4.18 7.93 -0.43
CA ASP A 62 -4.04 9.23 -1.09
C ASP A 62 -2.57 9.67 -1.27
N PHE A 63 -1.63 8.97 -0.62
CA PHE A 63 -0.18 9.21 -0.60
C PHE A 63 0.19 10.65 -0.22
N ILE A 64 -0.67 11.35 0.53
CA ILE A 64 -0.35 12.64 1.14
C ILE A 64 0.43 12.36 2.43
N ALA A 65 1.66 11.90 2.26
CA ALA A 65 2.55 11.42 3.31
C ALA A 65 4.00 11.84 3.01
N PRO A 66 4.87 11.94 4.03
CA PRO A 66 6.28 12.25 3.83
C PRO A 66 7.00 11.15 3.03
N GLU A 67 8.17 11.50 2.50
CA GLU A 67 9.10 10.50 1.99
C GLU A 67 9.56 9.57 3.12
N GLN A 68 9.93 8.35 2.75
CA GLN A 68 10.32 7.33 3.72
C GLN A 68 11.82 7.38 3.98
N SER A 69 12.25 6.87 5.14
CA SER A 69 13.68 6.78 5.47
C SER A 69 14.47 5.98 4.42
N GLU A 70 15.74 6.34 4.22
CA GLU A 70 16.66 5.62 3.32
C GLU A 70 16.78 4.14 3.71
N GLU A 71 16.71 3.84 5.01
CA GLU A 71 16.72 2.47 5.52
C GLU A 71 15.53 1.66 4.98
N LEU A 72 14.31 2.22 5.06
CA LEU A 72 13.11 1.58 4.55
C LEU A 72 13.19 1.37 3.03
N VAL A 73 13.64 2.39 2.30
CA VAL A 73 13.83 2.31 0.85
C VAL A 73 14.84 1.21 0.49
N GLY A 74 15.94 1.09 1.23
CA GLY A 74 16.90 0.01 1.07
C GLY A 74 16.28 -1.38 1.24
N LYS A 75 15.44 -1.57 2.27
CA LYS A 75 14.72 -2.85 2.49
C LYS A 75 13.77 -3.18 1.34
N VAL A 76 13.12 -2.18 0.75
CA VAL A 76 12.25 -2.35 -0.42
C VAL A 76 13.06 -2.79 -1.64
N GLU A 77 14.19 -2.13 -1.92
CA GLU A 77 15.05 -2.51 -3.04
C GLU A 77 15.65 -3.91 -2.88
N ASP A 78 16.02 -4.30 -1.65
CA ASP A 78 16.43 -5.66 -1.34
C ASP A 78 15.34 -6.68 -1.66
N LEU A 79 14.08 -6.40 -1.30
CA LEU A 79 12.95 -7.28 -1.62
C LEU A 79 12.66 -7.33 -3.12
N LYS A 80 12.78 -6.22 -3.85
CA LYS A 80 12.64 -6.18 -5.32
C LYS A 80 13.72 -7.01 -6.02
N SER A 81 14.95 -6.98 -5.52
CA SER A 81 16.03 -7.84 -6.04
C SER A 81 15.68 -9.33 -5.95
N ARG A 82 14.86 -9.70 -4.96
CA ARG A 82 14.33 -11.04 -4.73
C ARG A 82 13.01 -11.33 -5.46
N LYS A 83 12.63 -10.47 -6.42
CA LYS A 83 11.42 -10.58 -7.28
C LYS A 83 10.09 -10.23 -6.63
N ASN A 84 10.08 -9.73 -5.40
CA ASN A 84 8.86 -9.13 -4.83
C ASN A 84 8.53 -7.84 -5.57
N ARG A 85 7.24 -7.51 -5.69
CA ARG A 85 6.79 -6.27 -6.34
C ARG A 85 6.03 -5.39 -5.37
N PHE A 86 6.22 -4.09 -5.53
CA PHE A 86 5.57 -3.05 -4.76
C PHE A 86 4.67 -2.25 -5.69
N HIS A 87 3.37 -2.21 -5.37
CA HIS A 87 2.37 -1.53 -6.16
C HIS A 87 1.63 -0.47 -5.34
N ALA A 88 1.27 0.62 -6.00
CA ALA A 88 0.51 1.71 -5.41
C ALA A 88 -0.78 1.98 -6.21
N ILE A 89 -1.90 2.14 -5.50
CA ILE A 89 -3.15 2.68 -6.02
C ILE A 89 -3.36 4.04 -5.36
N ASN A 90 -3.04 5.10 -6.09
CA ASN A 90 -3.16 6.48 -5.62
C ASN A 90 -4.59 7.00 -5.82
N LEU A 91 -5.24 7.37 -4.72
CA LEU A 91 -6.61 7.89 -4.68
C LEU A 91 -6.69 9.42 -4.81
N SER A 92 -5.55 10.12 -4.96
CA SER A 92 -5.48 11.57 -5.02
C SER A 92 -4.60 12.08 -6.17
N LYS A 93 -4.72 13.39 -6.44
CA LYS A 93 -3.81 14.15 -7.33
C LYS A 93 -2.60 14.72 -6.58
N TYR A 94 -2.57 14.61 -5.26
CA TYR A 94 -1.64 15.28 -4.36
C TYR A 94 -0.63 14.33 -3.72
N GLY A 95 -0.56 13.08 -4.21
CA GLY A 95 0.40 12.09 -3.74
C GLY A 95 1.84 12.60 -3.87
N ASN A 96 2.65 12.38 -2.85
CA ASN A 96 4.04 12.81 -2.82
C ASN A 96 4.88 12.05 -3.87
N PRO A 97 5.45 12.71 -4.89
CA PRO A 97 6.22 12.03 -5.94
C PRO A 97 7.45 11.29 -5.42
N SER A 98 8.14 11.82 -4.40
CA SER A 98 9.31 11.17 -3.80
C SER A 98 8.92 9.85 -3.16
N LEU A 99 7.82 9.84 -2.39
CA LEU A 99 7.25 8.61 -1.82
C LEU A 99 6.83 7.63 -2.93
N MET A 100 6.18 8.11 -3.98
CA MET A 100 5.71 7.25 -5.07
C MET A 100 6.84 6.56 -5.84
N SER A 101 8.06 7.11 -5.84
CA SER A 101 9.21 6.55 -6.54
C SER A 101 9.66 5.16 -6.02
N MET A 102 9.28 4.80 -4.78
CA MET A 102 9.63 3.50 -4.20
C MET A 102 8.81 2.33 -4.76
N PHE A 103 7.71 2.58 -5.47
CA PHE A 103 6.83 1.55 -6.01
C PHE A 103 7.19 1.20 -7.47
N ASP A 104 7.08 -0.07 -7.84
CA ASP A 104 7.31 -0.55 -9.21
C ASP A 104 6.20 -0.09 -10.17
N HIS A 105 4.96 -0.07 -9.67
CA HIS A 105 3.81 0.37 -10.46
C HIS A 105 2.88 1.26 -9.64
N CYS A 106 2.52 2.41 -10.22
CA CYS A 106 1.61 3.38 -9.63
C CYS A 106 0.38 3.56 -10.52
N TRP A 107 -0.80 3.25 -10.00
CA TRP A 107 -2.08 3.50 -10.67
C TRP A 107 -2.82 4.64 -9.97
N SER A 108 -3.13 5.71 -10.70
CA SER A 108 -4.00 6.77 -10.18
C SER A 108 -5.47 6.46 -10.45
N TYR A 109 -6.28 6.46 -9.39
CA TYR A 109 -7.73 6.36 -9.42
C TYR A 109 -8.37 7.73 -9.23
N HIS A 110 -9.19 8.14 -10.20
CA HIS A 110 -9.93 9.41 -10.15
C HIS A 110 -11.43 9.12 -10.22
N PRO A 111 -12.19 9.32 -9.14
CA PRO A 111 -13.63 9.00 -9.12
C PRO A 111 -14.47 10.01 -9.92
N THR A 112 -13.93 11.19 -10.25
CA THR A 112 -14.68 12.21 -10.99
C THR A 112 -14.72 11.92 -12.49
N LEU A 113 -15.88 12.17 -13.12
CA LEU A 113 -16.10 12.04 -14.58
C LEU A 113 -15.02 12.76 -15.39
N VAL A 114 -14.62 13.96 -14.96
CA VAL A 114 -13.54 14.73 -15.58
C VAL A 114 -12.19 14.03 -15.47
N GLY A 115 -11.88 13.45 -14.30
CA GLY A 115 -10.64 12.68 -14.09
C GLY A 115 -10.56 11.40 -14.93
N ARG A 116 -11.70 10.78 -15.23
CA ARG A 116 -11.77 9.62 -16.15
C ARG A 116 -11.55 10.01 -17.61
N LEU A 117 -11.97 11.21 -18.01
CA LEU A 117 -11.83 11.72 -19.38
C LEU A 117 -10.40 12.21 -19.70
N MET A 118 -9.68 12.77 -18.72
CA MET A 118 -8.32 13.28 -18.93
C MET A 118 -7.25 12.20 -19.15
N LYS A 119 -7.53 10.93 -18.85
CA LYS A 119 -6.60 9.80 -19.06
C LYS A 119 -6.78 9.09 -20.42
N ALA A 120 -7.78 9.50 -21.20
CA ALA A 120 -8.08 8.92 -22.51
C ALA A 120 -7.29 9.56 -23.67
N TRP A 121 -6.29 10.39 -23.37
CA TRP A 121 -5.44 11.11 -24.32
C TRP A 121 -3.98 11.07 -23.87
#